data_AF-A0A7C7PTC1-F1
#
_entry.id   AF-A0A7C7PTC1-F1
#
_cell.length_a   1.000
_cell.length_b   1.000
_cell.length_c   1.000
_cell.angle_alpha   90.00
_cell.angle_beta   90.00
_cell.angle_gamma   90.00
#
_symmetry.space_group_name_H-M   'P 1'
#
loop_
_entity.id
_entity.type
_entity.pdbx_description
1 polymer ?
#
loop_
_entity_poly.entity_id
_entity_poly.type
_entity_poly.pdbx_seq_one_letter_code
_entity_poly.pdbx_strand_id
1 'polypeptide(L)' 'MSEAASIDDWTEKYRPSNMAEMEGNEAQLRRIRQWLDRWASGKPPDKRGIILSGPPGVGKTTLARAVANERGWTI' A
#
# COMPACT_ATOMS: atom_id res chain seq x y z
N MET A 1 1.67 -32.36 -5.96
CA MET A 1 1.15 -31.33 -6.88
C MET A 1 0.07 -30.60 -6.10
N SER A 2 0.37 -29.41 -5.59
CA SER A 2 -0.53 -28.66 -4.70
C SER A 2 -1.63 -27.99 -5.52
N GLU A 3 -2.85 -28.39 -5.25
CA GLU A 3 -4.09 -27.86 -5.80
C GLU A 3 -4.23 -26.39 -5.39
N ALA A 4 -4.01 -25.48 -6.34
CA ALA A 4 -4.29 -24.07 -6.14
C ALA A 4 -5.82 -23.92 -6.04
N ALA A 5 -6.31 -23.75 -4.82
CA ALA A 5 -7.72 -23.45 -4.55
C ALA A 5 -8.15 -22.28 -5.46
N SER A 6 -9.29 -22.43 -6.16
CA SER A 6 -9.88 -21.34 -6.92
C SER A 6 -10.03 -20.13 -6.00
N ILE A 7 -9.39 -19.02 -6.37
CA ILE A 7 -9.56 -17.76 -5.62
C ILE A 7 -10.96 -17.25 -5.98
N ASP A 8 -11.98 -17.76 -5.28
CA ASP A 8 -13.35 -17.26 -5.30
C ASP A 8 -13.49 -15.94 -4.49
N ASP A 9 -12.43 -15.53 -3.78
CA ASP A 9 -12.36 -14.24 -3.11
C ASP A 9 -11.97 -13.12 -4.10
N TRP A 10 -12.99 -12.39 -4.56
CA TRP A 10 -12.80 -11.23 -5.45
C TRP A 10 -11.95 -10.13 -4.81
N THR A 11 -11.97 -9.98 -3.49
CA THR A 11 -11.23 -8.92 -2.80
C THR A 11 -9.73 -9.18 -2.77
N GLU A 12 -9.33 -10.45 -2.81
CA GLU A 12 -7.93 -10.86 -2.99
C GLU A 12 -7.55 -10.82 -4.46
N LYS A 13 -8.41 -11.35 -5.34
CA LYS A 13 -8.18 -11.38 -6.79
C LYS A 13 -7.94 -10.01 -7.40
N TYR A 14 -8.69 -9.00 -6.96
CA TYR A 14 -8.60 -7.61 -7.44
C TYR A 14 -7.96 -6.68 -6.41
N ARG A 15 -7.22 -7.21 -5.44
CA ARG A 15 -6.50 -6.37 -4.48
C ARG A 15 -5.46 -5.51 -5.22
N PRO A 16 -5.46 -4.18 -5.04
CA PRO A 16 -4.41 -3.32 -5.56
C PRO A 16 -3.01 -3.81 -5.16
N SER A 17 -2.16 -4.00 -6.16
CA SER A 17 -0.79 -4.49 -5.98
C SER A 17 0.25 -3.37 -5.92
N ASN A 18 -0.12 -2.16 -6.35
CA ASN A 18 0.71 -0.95 -6.31
C ASN A 18 -0.15 0.29 -5.98
N MET A 19 0.49 1.42 -5.68
CA MET A 19 -0.24 2.64 -5.30
C MET A 19 -1.08 3.24 -6.44
N ALA A 20 -0.81 2.93 -7.71
CA ALA A 20 -1.54 3.49 -8.85
C ALA A 20 -2.91 2.82 -9.08
N GLU A 21 -3.05 1.56 -8.65
CA GLU A 21 -4.32 0.81 -8.66
C GLU A 21 -5.25 1.19 -7.48
N MET A 22 -4.77 2.01 -6.53
CA MET A 22 -5.57 2.44 -5.40
C MET A 22 -6.63 3.45 -5.85
N GLU A 23 -7.90 3.16 -5.59
CA GLU A 23 -9.00 4.09 -5.87
C GLU A 23 -9.29 5.01 -4.67
N GLY A 24 -9.44 6.31 -4.95
CA GLY A 24 -9.78 7.34 -3.95
C GLY A 24 -8.61 7.83 -3.10
N ASN A 25 -8.89 8.77 -2.18
CA ASN A 25 -7.90 9.37 -1.26
C ASN A 25 -6.64 9.94 -1.94
N GLU A 26 -6.76 10.46 -3.17
CA GLU A 26 -5.59 10.81 -3.98
C GLU A 26 -4.65 11.82 -3.30
N ALA A 27 -5.20 12.81 -2.59
CA ALA A 27 -4.38 13.81 -1.89
C ALA A 27 -3.50 13.17 -0.80
N GLN A 28 -4.06 12.19 -0.07
CA GLN A 28 -3.37 11.41 0.94
C GLN A 28 -2.35 10.47 0.30
N LEU A 29 -2.72 9.77 -0.79
CA LEU A 29 -1.81 8.92 -1.55
C LEU A 29 -0.60 9.71 -2.07
N ARG A 30 -0.83 10.91 -2.63
CA ARG A 30 0.25 11.82 -3.07
C ARG A 30 1.18 12.19 -1.92
N ARG A 31 0.62 12.53 -0.75
CA ARG A 31 1.41 12.88 0.44
C ARG A 31 2.24 11.71 0.97
N ILE A 32 1.67 10.50 0.98
CA ILE A 32 2.36 9.28 1.39
C ILE A 32 3.48 8.96 0.40
N ARG A 33 3.22 9.05 -0.91
CA ARG A 33 4.24 8.85 -1.96
C ARG A 33 5.44 9.78 -1.77
N GLN A 34 5.20 11.08 -1.60
CA GLN A 34 6.26 12.06 -1.35
C GLN A 34 7.07 11.74 -0.08
N TRP A 35 6.39 11.32 0.99
CA TRP A 35 7.07 10.92 2.22
C TRP A 35 7.95 9.68 2.02
N LEU A 36 7.47 8.68 1.28
CA LEU A 36 8.22 7.46 0.93
C LEU A 36 9.42 7.76 0.01
N ASP A 37 9.26 8.66 -0.95
CA ASP A 37 10.36 9.09 -1.84
C ASP A 37 11.49 9.76 -1.04
N ARG A 38 11.14 10.55 -0.01
CA ARG A 38 12.14 11.10 0.92
C ARG A 38 12.87 10.04 1.74
N TRP A 39 12.18 8.98 2.15
CA TRP A 39 12.83 7.82 2.77
C TRP A 39 13.81 7.12 1.82
N ALA A 40 13.39 6.84 0.59
CA ALA A 40 14.20 6.14 -0.40
C ALA A 40 15.44 6.95 -0.83
N SER A 41 15.35 8.28 -0.82
CA SER A 41 16.48 9.17 -1.16
C SER A 41 17.53 9.32 -0.04
N GLY A 42 17.44 8.55 1.05
CA GLY A 42 18.41 8.60 2.15
C GLY A 42 18.30 9.85 3.04
N LYS A 43 17.27 10.68 2.84
CA LYS A 43 16.99 11.88 3.65
C LYS A 43 15.62 11.74 4.34
N PRO A 44 15.51 10.82 5.32
CA PRO A 44 14.24 10.51 5.94
C PRO A 44 13.61 11.78 6.55
N PRO A 45 12.28 11.95 6.46
CA PRO A 45 11.58 13.06 7.10
C PRO A 45 11.74 13.06 8.63
N ASP A 46 11.64 14.23 9.26
CA ASP A 46 11.71 14.37 10.73
C ASP A 46 10.67 13.47 11.43
N LYS A 47 9.48 13.39 10.84
CA LYS A 47 8.44 12.44 11.25
C LYS A 47 8.67 11.10 10.54
N ARG A 48 9.24 10.15 11.29
CA ARG A 48 9.66 8.83 10.79
C ARG A 48 8.54 7.77 10.72
N GLY A 49 7.33 8.09 11.18
CA GLY A 49 6.18 7.20 11.11
C GLY A 49 4.98 7.83 10.43
N ILE A 50 4.17 7.00 9.78
CA ILE A 50 2.83 7.32 9.31
C ILE A 50 1.84 6.41 10.02
N ILE A 51 0.72 6.97 10.47
CA ILE A 51 -0.41 6.22 11.00
C ILE A 51 -1.52 6.26 9.94
N LEU A 52 -1.97 5.10 9.49
CA LEU A 52 -3.12 4.96 8.61
C LEU A 52 -4.37 4.79 9.47
N SER A 53 -5.24 5.80 9.48
CA SER A 53 -6.50 5.79 10.22
C SER A 53 -7.68 6.11 9.30
N GLY A 54 -8.83 5.49 9.55
CA GLY A 54 -10.04 5.68 8.78
C GLY A 54 -11.01 4.49 8.88
N PRO A 55 -12.20 4.59 8.27
CA PRO A 55 -13.25 3.56 8.31
C PRO A 55 -12.77 2.17 7.85
N PRO A 56 -13.44 1.07 8.26
CA PRO A 56 -13.13 -0.25 7.72
C PRO A 56 -13.32 -0.29 6.19
N GLY A 57 -12.56 -1.12 5.48
CA GLY A 57 -12.70 -1.32 4.03
C GLY A 57 -12.06 -0.27 3.11
N VAL A 58 -11.50 0.84 3.62
CA VAL A 58 -10.91 1.92 2.78
C VAL A 58 -9.50 1.65 2.25
N GLY A 59 -9.01 0.41 2.31
CA GLY A 59 -7.71 0.05 1.74
C GLY A 59 -6.46 0.40 2.57
N LYS A 60 -6.58 0.65 3.88
CA LYS A 60 -5.41 0.95 4.75
C LYS A 60 -4.35 -0.17 4.74
N THR A 61 -4.78 -1.41 4.95
CA THR A 61 -3.90 -2.59 4.93
C THR A 61 -3.38 -2.86 3.53
N THR A 62 -4.24 -2.73 2.52
CA THR A 62 -3.88 -2.86 1.11
C THR A 62 -2.78 -1.88 0.72
N LEU A 63 -2.90 -0.61 1.12
CA LEU A 63 -1.92 0.43 0.85
C LEU A 63 -0.53 0.08 1.40
N ALA A 64 -0.46 -0.40 2.64
CA ALA A 64 0.81 -0.80 3.25
C ALA A 64 1.48 -1.94 2.46
N ARG A 65 0.69 -2.95 2.04
CA ARG A 65 1.17 -4.05 1.19
C ARG A 65 1.58 -3.58 -0.20
N ALA A 66 0.78 -2.75 -0.84
CA ALA A 66 1.04 -2.22 -2.17
C ALA A 66 2.34 -1.40 -2.21
N VAL A 67 2.58 -0.56 -1.20
CA VAL A 67 3.83 0.20 -1.05
C VAL A 67 5.03 -0.73 -0.87
N ALA A 68 4.90 -1.73 0.00
CA ALA A 68 5.97 -2.70 0.25
C ALA A 68 6.33 -3.46 -1.04
N ASN A 69 5.32 -3.95 -1.76
CA ASN A 69 5.49 -4.63 -3.04
C ASN A 69 6.12 -3.73 -4.11
N GLU A 70 5.62 -2.49 -4.29
CA GLU A 70 6.12 -1.54 -5.29
C GLU A 70 7.59 -1.16 -5.07
N ARG A 71 8.05 -1.15 -3.80
CA ARG A 71 9.43 -0.78 -3.43
C ARG A 71 10.34 -1.98 -3.17
N GLY A 72 9.82 -3.20 -3.19
CA GLY A 72 10.56 -4.40 -2.78
C GLY A 72 10.96 -4.37 -1.30
N TRP A 73 10.17 -3.73 -0.45
CA TRP A 73 10.40 -3.68 0.99
C TRP A 73 9.70 -4.86 1.68
N THR A 74 10.32 -5.37 2.74
CA THR A 74 9.74 -6.45 3.55
C THR A 74 8.60 -5.89 4.43
N ILE A 75 7.49 -6.63 4.52
CA ILE A 75 6.33 -6.32 5.37
C ILE A 75 6.17 -7.36 6.49
#